data_AF-A0A354XZA2-F1
#
_entry.id   AF-A0A354XZA2-F1
#
_cell.length_a   1.000
_cell.length_b   1.000
_cell.length_c   1.000
_cell.angle_alpha   90.00
_cell.angle_beta   90.00
_cell.angle_gamma   90.00
#
_symmetry.space_group_name_H-M   'P 1'
#
loop_
_entity.id
_entity.type
_entity.pdbx_description
1 polymer ?
#
loop_
_entity_poly.entity_id
_entity_poly.type
_entity_poly.pdbx_seq_one_letter_code
_entity_poly.pdbx_strand_id
1 'polypeptide(L)'
;MATRKKSTVEDIAVDEKLKSLYKLQSYLSEIDKIKTLRGELPLEVADLDDEIAGLGTRINKFELDLKELSDMTKQEKFKIETSKAKIEKYNKQLENVRNSKEFDHLSKEVEFETLEIELAEKHIRENTQSEKLIKEQITAAQEQLKEKNFDLEAKKKELDDIVSETKAQEEKIREKAKKTETTIEPR
;
A
#
# COMPACT_ATOMS: atom_id res chain seq x y z
N MET A 1 -57.61 -32.67 -29.22
CA MET A 1 -56.79 -32.45 -30.42
C MET A 1 -56.60 -30.95 -30.59
N ALA A 2 -55.41 -30.43 -30.27
CA ALA A 2 -55.12 -29.02 -30.46
C ALA A 2 -54.96 -28.75 -31.96
N THR A 3 -55.85 -27.96 -32.53
CA THR A 3 -55.78 -27.53 -33.93
C THR A 3 -54.53 -26.66 -34.11
N ARG A 4 -53.56 -27.19 -34.85
CA ARG A 4 -52.33 -26.49 -35.21
C ARG A 4 -52.71 -25.33 -36.14
N LYS A 5 -52.81 -24.12 -35.60
CA LYS A 5 -53.02 -22.89 -36.37
C LYS A 5 -51.88 -22.79 -37.40
N LYS A 6 -52.22 -22.79 -38.69
CA LYS A 6 -51.28 -22.62 -39.80
C LYS A 6 -50.76 -21.18 -39.73
N SER A 7 -49.46 -21.00 -39.52
CA SER A 7 -48.82 -19.69 -39.45
C SER A 7 -49.03 -18.92 -40.76
N THR A 8 -49.51 -17.69 -40.68
CA THR A 8 -49.70 -16.84 -41.85
C THR A 8 -48.36 -16.25 -42.31
N VAL A 9 -48.26 -15.78 -43.56
CA VAL A 9 -47.02 -15.18 -44.11
C VAL A 9 -46.57 -13.97 -43.29
N GLU A 10 -47.52 -13.21 -42.73
CA GLU A 10 -47.27 -12.10 -41.80
C GLU A 10 -46.72 -12.61 -40.44
N ASP A 11 -47.25 -13.69 -39.89
CA ASP A 11 -46.71 -14.31 -38.66
C ASP A 11 -45.26 -14.79 -38.86
N ILE A 12 -44.93 -15.32 -40.05
CA ILE A 12 -43.57 -15.79 -40.40
C ILE A 12 -42.61 -14.59 -40.51
N ALA A 13 -43.05 -13.48 -41.10
CA ALA A 13 -42.25 -12.25 -41.22
C ALA A 13 -42.00 -11.57 -39.86
N VAL A 14 -42.98 -11.59 -38.96
CA VAL A 14 -42.85 -11.06 -37.59
C VAL A 14 -41.91 -11.94 -36.75
N ASP A 15 -42.02 -13.27 -36.88
CA ASP A 15 -41.13 -14.23 -36.20
C ASP A 15 -39.66 -14.07 -36.65
N GLU A 16 -39.41 -13.88 -37.95
CA GLU A 16 -38.07 -13.61 -38.48
C GLU A 16 -37.49 -12.26 -38.02
N LYS A 17 -38.33 -11.22 -37.91
CA LYS A 17 -37.94 -9.93 -37.32
C LYS A 17 -37.57 -10.07 -35.84
N LEU A 18 -38.38 -10.76 -35.05
CA LEU A 18 -38.12 -10.99 -33.62
C LEU A 18 -36.83 -11.79 -33.39
N LYS A 19 -36.56 -12.81 -34.22
CA LYS A 19 -35.31 -13.58 -34.17
C LYS A 19 -34.08 -12.72 -34.49
N SER A 20 -34.20 -11.84 -35.49
CA SER A 20 -33.11 -10.92 -35.86
C SER A 20 -32.86 -9.87 -34.78
N LEU A 21 -33.92 -9.33 -34.18
CA LEU A 21 -33.85 -8.38 -33.07
C LEU A 21 -33.18 -9.03 -31.83
N TYR A 22 -33.59 -10.25 -31.48
CA TYR A 22 -32.99 -11.01 -30.38
C TYR A 22 -31.50 -11.29 -30.60
N LYS A 23 -31.10 -11.64 -31.83
CA LYS A 23 -29.68 -11.79 -32.18
C LYS A 23 -28.91 -10.49 -32.02
N LEU A 24 -29.46 -9.37 -32.49
CA LEU A 24 -28.81 -8.05 -32.32
C LEU A 24 -28.64 -7.70 -30.85
N GLN A 25 -29.68 -7.88 -30.03
CA GLN A 25 -29.64 -7.64 -28.59
C GLN A 25 -28.64 -8.55 -27.87
N SER A 26 -28.50 -9.80 -28.31
CA SER A 26 -27.51 -10.74 -27.78
C SER A 26 -26.09 -10.25 -28.06
N TYR A 27 -25.79 -9.82 -29.29
CA TYR A 27 -24.48 -9.25 -29.64
C TYR A 27 -24.16 -7.96 -28.88
N LEU A 28 -25.14 -7.07 -28.69
CA LEU A 28 -24.96 -5.85 -27.89
C LEU A 28 -24.70 -6.18 -26.42
N SER A 29 -25.42 -7.16 -25.85
CA SER A 29 -25.20 -7.62 -24.47
C SER A 29 -23.82 -8.24 -24.28
N GLU A 30 -23.30 -8.97 -25.27
CA GLU A 30 -21.93 -9.51 -25.27
C GLU A 30 -20.88 -8.40 -25.30
N ILE A 31 -21.08 -7.36 -26.14
CA ILE A 31 -20.19 -6.19 -26.19
C ILE A 31 -20.18 -5.45 -24.84
N ASP A 32 -21.33 -5.27 -24.20
CA ASP A 32 -21.41 -4.57 -22.93
C ASP A 32 -20.72 -5.36 -21.81
N LYS A 33 -20.87 -6.69 -21.75
CA LYS A 33 -20.11 -7.55 -20.82
C LYS A 33 -18.59 -7.40 -20.99
N ILE A 34 -18.13 -7.39 -22.24
CA ILE A 34 -16.70 -7.20 -22.56
C ILE A 34 -16.22 -5.83 -22.06
N LYS A 35 -17.01 -4.76 -22.25
CA LYS A 35 -16.67 -3.43 -21.77
C LYS A 35 -16.65 -3.32 -20.25
N THR A 36 -17.61 -3.95 -19.56
CA THR A 36 -17.65 -3.97 -18.09
C THR A 36 -16.42 -4.67 -17.53
N LEU A 37 -16.07 -5.86 -18.04
CA LEU A 37 -14.87 -6.59 -17.64
C LEU A 37 -13.59 -5.75 -17.87
N ARG A 38 -13.53 -5.04 -19.01
CA ARG A 38 -12.41 -4.14 -19.33
C ARG A 38 -12.37 -2.90 -18.43
N GLY A 39 -13.44 -2.55 -17.74
CA GLY A 39 -13.50 -1.44 -16.78
C GLY A 39 -13.15 -1.87 -15.35
N GLU A 40 -13.57 -3.06 -14.94
CA GLU A 40 -13.30 -3.61 -13.60
C GLU A 40 -11.82 -3.89 -13.37
N LEU A 41 -11.13 -4.43 -14.37
CA LEU A 41 -9.74 -4.86 -14.24
C LEU A 41 -8.74 -3.68 -14.09
N PRO A 42 -8.88 -2.55 -14.81
CA PRO A 42 -8.11 -1.34 -14.55
C PRO A 42 -8.36 -0.71 -13.17
N LEU A 43 -9.57 -0.85 -12.61
CA LEU A 43 -9.85 -0.38 -11.25
C LEU A 43 -9.09 -1.23 -10.23
N GLU A 44 -9.06 -2.56 -10.40
CA GLU A 44 -8.29 -3.46 -9.52
C GLU A 44 -6.78 -3.15 -9.57
N VAL A 45 -6.25 -2.83 -10.76
CA VAL A 45 -4.84 -2.40 -10.90
C VAL A 45 -4.59 -1.05 -10.21
N ALA A 46 -5.51 -0.10 -10.34
CA ALA A 46 -5.41 1.20 -9.66
C ALA A 46 -5.46 1.06 -8.14
N ASP A 47 -6.37 0.21 -7.62
CA ASP A 47 -6.48 -0.08 -6.19
C ASP A 47 -5.18 -0.69 -5.65
N LEU A 48 -4.55 -1.61 -6.40
CA LEU A 48 -3.25 -2.19 -6.03
C LEU A 48 -2.11 -1.16 -6.07
N ASP A 49 -2.07 -0.28 -7.07
CA ASP A 49 -1.09 0.81 -7.15
C ASP A 49 -1.24 1.76 -5.94
N ASP A 50 -2.47 2.08 -5.53
CA ASP A 50 -2.76 2.90 -4.34
C ASP A 50 -2.36 2.20 -3.03
N GLU A 51 -2.62 0.89 -2.90
CA GLU A 51 -2.16 0.10 -1.75
C GLU A 51 -0.63 0.11 -1.64
N ILE A 52 0.08 -0.08 -2.76
CA ILE A 52 1.54 -0.05 -2.81
C ILE A 52 2.08 1.33 -2.43
N ALA A 53 1.46 2.41 -2.94
CA ALA A 53 1.82 3.77 -2.56
C ALA A 53 1.60 4.04 -1.06
N GLY A 54 0.50 3.52 -0.50
CA GLY A 54 0.22 3.57 0.93
C GLY A 54 1.27 2.84 1.77
N LEU A 55 1.64 1.62 1.37
CA LEU A 55 2.71 0.85 2.01
C LEU A 55 4.06 1.55 1.93
N GLY A 56 4.41 2.11 0.77
CA GLY A 56 5.63 2.90 0.58
C GLY A 56 5.69 4.12 1.50
N THR A 57 4.57 4.84 1.64
CA THR A 57 4.46 5.98 2.56
C THR A 57 4.65 5.55 4.02
N ARG A 58 4.09 4.40 4.40
CA ARG A 58 4.23 3.85 5.75
C ARG A 58 5.68 3.44 6.06
N ILE A 59 6.37 2.82 5.10
CA ILE A 59 7.79 2.48 5.22
C ILE A 59 8.63 3.75 5.40
N ASN A 60 8.41 4.76 4.55
CA ASN A 60 9.12 6.04 4.66
C ASN A 60 8.93 6.69 6.04
N LYS A 61 7.71 6.62 6.59
CA LYS A 61 7.44 7.11 7.95
C LYS A 61 8.27 6.35 8.99
N PHE A 62 8.28 5.03 8.94
CA PHE A 62 9.07 4.21 9.87
C PHE A 62 10.58 4.49 9.75
N GLU A 63 11.09 4.73 8.55
CA GLU A 63 12.49 5.10 8.34
C GLU A 63 12.83 6.46 8.95
N LEU A 64 11.92 7.43 8.88
CA LEU A 64 12.06 8.72 9.56
C LEU A 64 12.05 8.57 11.08
N ASP A 65 11.11 7.79 11.62
CA ASP A 65 11.02 7.52 13.06
C ASP A 65 12.30 6.82 13.57
N LEU A 66 12.86 5.88 12.80
CA LEU A 66 14.12 5.21 13.11
C LEU A 66 15.30 6.22 13.13
N LYS A 67 15.33 7.14 12.17
CA LYS A 67 16.36 8.19 12.13
C LYS A 67 16.27 9.11 13.34
N GLU A 68 15.05 9.50 13.74
CA GLU A 68 14.82 10.31 14.94
C GLU A 68 15.30 9.60 16.21
N LEU A 69 14.94 8.32 16.41
CA LEU A 69 15.43 7.52 17.53
C LEU A 69 16.96 7.38 17.56
N SER A 70 17.58 7.26 16.38
CA SER A 70 19.04 7.21 16.26
C SER A 70 19.68 8.53 16.70
N ASP A 71 19.09 9.67 16.32
CA ASP A 71 19.58 10.98 16.71
C ASP A 71 19.36 11.25 18.21
N MET A 72 18.21 10.84 18.77
CA MET A 72 17.98 10.85 20.23
C MET A 72 19.04 10.02 20.95
N THR A 73 19.36 8.82 20.45
CA THR A 73 20.39 7.96 21.04
C THR A 73 21.77 8.62 21.01
N LYS A 74 22.12 9.36 19.96
CA LYS A 74 23.37 10.14 19.91
C LYS A 74 23.38 11.27 20.94
N GLN A 75 22.26 11.96 21.12
CA GLN A 75 22.14 13.03 22.12
C GLN A 75 22.31 12.48 23.54
N GLU A 76 21.68 11.35 23.87
CA GLU A 76 21.85 10.70 25.18
C GLU A 76 23.30 10.26 25.40
N LYS A 77 23.98 9.72 24.38
CA LYS A 77 25.42 9.40 24.46
C LYS A 77 26.27 10.64 24.73
N PHE A 78 25.95 11.77 24.10
CA PHE A 78 26.65 13.02 24.35
C PHE A 78 26.45 13.54 25.78
N LYS A 79 25.23 13.40 26.33
CA LYS A 79 24.96 13.71 27.75
C LYS A 79 25.83 12.87 28.68
N ILE A 80 25.92 11.55 28.43
CA ILE A 80 26.78 10.65 29.22
C ILE A 80 28.23 11.14 29.23
N GLU A 81 28.80 11.46 28.07
CA GLU A 81 30.20 11.92 28.00
C GLU A 81 30.39 13.27 28.71
N THR A 82 29.40 14.17 28.64
CA THR A 82 29.43 15.45 29.35
C THR A 82 29.39 15.25 30.87
N SER A 83 28.51 14.38 31.37
CA SER A 83 28.41 14.06 32.80
C SER A 83 29.66 13.36 33.31
N LYS A 84 30.26 12.44 32.53
CA LYS A 84 31.55 11.83 32.87
C LYS A 84 32.66 12.87 33.04
N ALA A 85 32.76 13.84 32.13
CA ALA A 85 33.75 14.91 32.22
C ALA A 85 33.55 15.79 33.46
N LYS A 86 32.30 16.08 33.84
CA LYS A 86 31.98 16.81 35.08
C LYS A 86 32.33 16.00 36.32
N ILE A 87 32.01 14.71 36.36
CA ILE A 87 32.38 13.81 37.46
C ILE A 87 33.90 13.80 37.65
N GLU A 88 34.67 13.68 36.56
CA GLU A 88 36.13 13.72 36.63
C GLU A 88 36.64 15.06 37.22
N LYS A 89 36.05 16.18 36.81
CA LYS A 89 36.37 17.50 37.34
C LYS A 89 36.04 17.61 38.85
N TYR A 90 34.87 17.16 39.26
CA TYR A 90 34.44 17.21 40.66
C TYR A 90 35.28 16.28 41.54
N ASN A 91 35.65 15.10 41.05
CA ASN A 91 36.56 14.18 41.76
C ASN A 91 37.94 14.81 41.99
N LYS A 92 38.51 15.50 40.99
CA LYS A 92 39.78 16.24 41.17
C LYS A 92 39.66 17.39 42.18
N GLN A 93 38.48 18.02 42.27
CA GLN A 93 38.22 19.06 43.28
C GLN A 93 38.13 18.45 44.68
N LEU A 94 37.44 17.31 44.83
CA LEU A 94 37.30 16.59 46.11
C LEU A 94 38.66 16.24 46.75
N GLU A 95 39.67 15.88 45.96
CA GLU A 95 41.02 15.57 46.46
C GLU A 95 41.69 16.74 47.20
N ASN A 96 41.29 17.98 46.89
CA ASN A 96 41.89 19.20 47.44
C ASN A 96 41.03 19.87 48.51
N VAL A 97 39.83 19.34 48.79
CA VAL A 97 38.86 19.97 49.69
C VAL A 97 39.16 19.61 51.14
N ARG A 98 39.34 20.64 51.97
CA ARG A 98 39.59 20.50 53.41
C ARG A 98 38.38 20.88 54.27
N ASN A 99 37.34 21.42 53.66
CA ASN A 99 36.11 21.87 54.31
C ASN A 99 35.00 20.82 54.15
N SER A 100 34.48 20.31 55.27
CA SER A 100 33.41 19.30 55.29
C SER A 100 32.17 19.71 54.49
N LYS A 101 31.77 20.99 54.51
CA LYS A 101 30.56 21.44 53.79
C LYS A 101 30.76 21.44 52.27
N GLU A 102 31.95 21.81 51.82
CA GLU A 102 32.30 21.82 50.40
C GLU A 102 32.46 20.41 49.86
N PHE A 103 33.00 19.51 50.70
CA PHE A 103 33.10 18.09 50.39
C PHE A 103 31.71 17.46 50.18
N ASP A 104 30.77 17.74 51.09
CA ASP A 104 29.39 17.24 51.00
C ASP A 104 28.67 17.77 49.74
N HIS A 105 28.92 19.04 49.38
CA HIS A 105 28.36 19.63 48.17
C HIS A 105 28.90 18.95 46.91
N LEU A 106 30.22 18.85 46.76
CA LEU A 106 30.84 18.23 45.60
C LEU A 106 30.50 16.74 45.48
N SER A 107 30.37 16.03 46.60
CA SER A 107 29.93 14.63 46.60
C SER A 107 28.51 14.49 46.06
N LYS A 108 27.58 15.40 46.44
CA LYS A 108 26.22 15.41 45.88
C LYS A 108 26.19 15.74 44.39
N GLU A 109 27.07 16.63 43.91
CA GLU A 109 27.19 16.92 42.48
C GLU A 109 27.69 15.69 41.70
N VAL A 110 28.63 14.92 42.26
CA VAL A 110 29.07 13.64 41.66
C VAL A 110 27.94 12.62 41.63
N GLU A 111 27.18 12.48 42.72
CA GLU A 111 26.00 11.60 42.76
C GLU A 111 24.95 12.03 41.73
N PHE A 112 24.67 13.33 41.64
CA PHE A 112 23.73 13.88 40.66
C PHE A 112 24.13 13.56 39.23
N GLU A 113 25.38 13.83 38.85
CA GLU A 113 25.86 13.51 37.50
C GLU A 113 25.93 12.00 37.23
N THR A 114 26.11 11.17 38.27
CA THR A 114 26.04 9.70 38.15
C THR A 114 24.61 9.25 37.85
N LEU A 115 23.61 9.81 38.52
CA LEU A 115 22.20 9.53 38.24
C LEU A 115 21.78 9.99 36.84
N GLU A 116 22.31 11.13 36.35
CA GLU A 116 22.10 11.58 34.98
C GLU A 116 22.64 10.58 33.94
N ILE A 117 23.80 9.97 34.20
CA ILE A 117 24.34 8.89 33.35
C ILE A 117 23.40 7.68 33.35
N GLU A 118 22.94 7.22 34.52
CA GLU A 118 22.03 6.08 34.61
C GLU A 118 20.70 6.33 33.88
N LEU A 119 20.17 7.56 33.97
CA LEU A 119 18.97 7.97 33.26
C LEU A 119 19.18 7.96 31.73
N ALA A 120 20.29 8.54 31.25
CA ALA A 120 20.62 8.55 29.84
C ALA A 120 20.83 7.12 29.30
N GLU A 121 21.48 6.23 30.06
CA GLU A 121 21.61 4.81 29.72
C GLU A 121 20.26 4.10 29.64
N LYS A 122 19.33 4.42 30.54
CA LYS A 122 17.96 3.90 30.48
C LYS A 122 17.26 4.34 29.20
N HIS A 123 17.33 5.62 28.84
CA HIS A 123 16.75 6.12 27.59
C HIS A 123 17.39 5.45 26.35
N ILE A 124 18.71 5.24 26.34
CA ILE A 124 19.38 4.51 25.25
C ILE A 124 18.83 3.09 25.12
N ARG A 125 18.61 2.38 26.24
CA ARG A 125 18.02 1.02 26.20
C ARG A 125 16.61 1.03 25.63
N GLU A 126 15.77 1.99 26.05
CA GLU A 126 14.38 2.14 25.56
C GLU A 126 14.34 2.50 24.06
N ASN A 127 15.19 3.43 23.62
CA ASN A 127 15.33 3.80 22.21
C ASN A 127 15.80 2.60 21.38
N THR A 128 16.77 1.83 21.87
CA THR A 128 17.29 0.64 21.17
C THR A 128 16.21 -0.43 20.99
N GLN A 129 15.36 -0.65 22.00
CA GLN A 129 14.22 -1.55 21.88
C GLN A 129 13.21 -1.05 20.85
N SER A 130 12.91 0.26 20.88
CA SER A 130 11.99 0.89 19.93
C SER A 130 12.52 0.81 18.50
N GLU A 131 13.82 1.07 18.28
CA GLU A 131 14.48 0.92 16.98
C GLU A 131 14.35 -0.51 16.45
N LYS A 132 14.48 -1.52 17.33
CA LYS A 132 14.34 -2.93 16.94
C LYS A 132 12.93 -3.23 16.45
N LEU A 133 11.91 -2.78 17.20
CA LEU A 133 10.50 -2.96 16.82
C LEU A 133 10.18 -2.28 15.49
N ILE A 134 10.66 -1.05 15.29
CA ILE A 134 10.45 -0.32 14.02
C ILE A 134 11.16 -1.03 12.86
N LYS A 135 12.37 -1.56 13.06
CA LYS A 135 13.07 -2.36 12.04
C LYS A 135 12.28 -3.61 11.65
N GLU A 136 11.71 -4.31 12.62
CA GLU A 136 10.84 -5.47 12.37
C GLU A 136 9.57 -5.08 11.58
N GLN A 137 8.98 -3.92 11.89
CA GLN A 137 7.84 -3.39 11.13
C GLN A 137 8.21 -3.01 9.70
N ILE A 138 9.38 -2.40 9.48
CA ILE A 138 9.90 -2.09 8.15
C ILE A 138 10.09 -3.38 7.35
N THR A 139 10.71 -4.40 7.93
CA THR A 139 10.94 -5.68 7.23
C THR A 139 9.62 -6.34 6.82
N ALA A 140 8.63 -6.37 7.72
CA ALA A 140 7.32 -6.93 7.41
C ALA A 140 6.59 -6.13 6.32
N ALA A 141 6.64 -4.79 6.38
CA ALA A 141 6.04 -3.94 5.36
C ALA A 141 6.74 -4.07 3.99
N GLN A 142 8.06 -4.26 3.97
CA GLN A 142 8.83 -4.49 2.75
C GLN A 142 8.51 -5.84 2.12
N GLU A 143 8.28 -6.89 2.92
CA GLU A 143 7.81 -8.19 2.43
C GLU A 143 6.43 -8.06 1.78
N GLN A 144 5.47 -7.45 2.47
CA GLN A 144 4.14 -7.17 1.92
C GLN A 144 4.19 -6.35 0.63
N LEU A 145 5.05 -5.33 0.57
CA LEU A 145 5.23 -4.50 -0.61
C LEU A 145 5.80 -5.33 -1.78
N LYS A 146 6.72 -6.27 -1.54
CA LYS A 146 7.23 -7.16 -2.59
C LYS A 146 6.15 -8.08 -3.14
N GLU A 147 5.36 -8.69 -2.27
CA GLU A 147 4.23 -9.54 -2.67
C GLU A 147 3.23 -8.76 -3.52
N LYS A 148 2.81 -7.58 -3.05
CA LYS A 148 1.86 -6.73 -3.76
C LYS A 148 2.39 -6.24 -5.12
N ASN A 149 3.68 -5.92 -5.22
CA ASN A 149 4.28 -5.57 -6.51
C ASN A 149 4.29 -6.74 -7.48
N PHE A 150 4.51 -7.96 -7.01
CA PHE A 150 4.43 -9.16 -7.84
C PHE A 150 3.00 -9.38 -8.34
N ASP A 151 2.00 -9.26 -7.46
CA ASP A 151 0.58 -9.37 -7.82
C ASP A 151 0.17 -8.30 -8.84
N LEU A 152 0.61 -7.06 -8.63
CA LEU A 152 0.39 -5.95 -9.55
C LEU A 152 0.99 -6.22 -10.93
N GLU A 153 2.22 -6.73 -10.99
CA GLU A 153 2.87 -7.04 -12.27
C GLU A 153 2.14 -8.17 -13.01
N ALA A 154 1.70 -9.19 -12.29
CA ALA A 154 0.88 -10.27 -12.86
C ALA A 154 -0.45 -9.73 -13.39
N LYS A 155 -1.16 -8.93 -12.59
CA LYS A 155 -2.44 -8.30 -12.98
C LYS A 155 -2.31 -7.35 -14.16
N LYS A 156 -1.22 -6.58 -14.25
CA LYS A 156 -0.93 -5.71 -15.40
C LYS A 156 -0.72 -6.53 -16.69
N LYS A 157 0.00 -7.65 -16.61
CA LYS A 157 0.17 -8.58 -17.75
C LYS A 157 -1.16 -9.21 -18.17
N GLU A 158 -1.94 -9.72 -17.21
CA GLU A 158 -3.27 -10.27 -17.47
C GLU A 158 -4.20 -9.22 -18.11
N LEU A 159 -4.16 -7.97 -17.62
CA LEU A 159 -4.91 -6.86 -18.20
C LEU A 159 -4.54 -6.62 -19.65
N ASP A 160 -3.25 -6.54 -19.97
CA ASP A 160 -2.77 -6.29 -21.33
C ASP A 160 -3.18 -7.41 -22.29
N ASP A 161 -3.04 -8.67 -21.87
CA ASP A 161 -3.44 -9.84 -22.65
C ASP A 161 -4.96 -9.83 -22.91
N ILE A 162 -5.77 -9.64 -21.86
CA ILE A 162 -7.25 -9.60 -21.97
C ILE A 162 -7.68 -8.41 -22.83
N VAL A 163 -7.09 -7.22 -22.66
CA VAL A 163 -7.41 -6.04 -23.47
C VAL A 163 -7.11 -6.28 -24.94
N SER A 164 -6.01 -6.97 -25.25
CA SER A 164 -5.66 -7.31 -26.63
C SER A 164 -6.66 -8.29 -27.26
N GLU A 165 -7.05 -9.34 -26.52
CA GLU A 165 -7.96 -10.38 -27.00
C GLU A 165 -9.40 -9.84 -27.13
N THR A 166 -9.87 -9.13 -26.11
CA THR A 166 -11.23 -8.58 -26.06
C THR A 166 -11.46 -7.50 -27.11
N LYS A 167 -10.47 -6.67 -27.46
CA LYS A 167 -10.59 -5.71 -28.57
C LYS A 167 -10.88 -6.39 -29.91
N ALA A 168 -10.16 -7.46 -30.22
CA ALA A 168 -10.36 -8.21 -31.46
C ALA A 168 -11.72 -8.94 -31.47
N GLN A 169 -12.17 -9.46 -30.32
CA GLN A 169 -13.49 -10.07 -30.19
C GLN A 169 -14.62 -9.03 -30.29
N GLU A 170 -14.49 -7.89 -29.60
CA GLU A 170 -15.44 -6.77 -29.63
C GLU A 170 -15.66 -6.29 -31.07
N GLU A 171 -14.58 -6.10 -31.85
CA GLU A 171 -14.66 -5.65 -33.24
C GLU A 171 -15.41 -6.65 -34.13
N LYS A 172 -15.13 -7.96 -34.00
CA LYS A 172 -15.85 -9.02 -34.71
C LYS A 172 -17.34 -9.05 -34.38
N ILE A 173 -17.71 -8.90 -33.11
CA ILE A 173 -19.12 -8.88 -32.69
C ILE A 173 -19.79 -7.60 -33.19
N ARG A 174 -19.08 -6.47 -33.19
CA ARG A 174 -19.58 -5.18 -33.69
C ARG A 174 -19.85 -5.20 -35.19
N GLU A 175 -19.01 -5.86 -35.99
CA GLU A 175 -19.29 -6.08 -37.41
C GLU A 175 -20.52 -6.96 -37.63
N LYS A 176 -20.67 -8.05 -36.85
CA LYS A 176 -21.87 -8.91 -36.92
C LYS A 176 -23.13 -8.15 -36.52
N ALA A 177 -23.05 -7.32 -35.49
CA ALA A 177 -24.13 -6.44 -35.06
C ALA A 177 -24.54 -5.49 -36.19
N LYS A 178 -23.59 -4.78 -36.82
CA LYS A 178 -23.87 -3.91 -37.98
C LYS A 178 -24.53 -4.64 -39.14
N LYS A 179 -24.05 -5.85 -39.50
CA LYS A 179 -24.67 -6.66 -40.56
C LYS A 179 -26.10 -7.05 -40.20
N THR A 180 -26.33 -7.48 -38.96
CA THR A 180 -27.67 -7.84 -38.47
C THR A 180 -28.60 -6.63 -38.44
N GLU A 181 -28.07 -5.47 -38.07
CA GLU A 181 -28.78 -4.18 -38.08
C GLU A 181 -29.20 -3.78 -39.49
N THR A 182 -28.37 -3.97 -40.52
CA THR A 182 -28.79 -3.72 -41.92
C THR A 182 -29.86 -4.68 -42.44
N THR A 183 -30.06 -5.83 -41.78
CA THR A 183 -31.08 -6.82 -42.15
C THR A 183 -32.43 -6.50 -41.48
N ILE A 184 -32.41 -5.71 -40.41
CA ILE A 184 -33.59 -5.16 -39.75
C ILE A 184 -33.87 -3.83 -40.44
N GLU A 185 -35.02 -3.72 -41.13
CA GLU A 185 -35.37 -2.54 -41.94
C GLU A 185 -35.00 -1.19 -41.27
N PRO A 186 -34.53 -0.20 -42.06
CA PRO A 186 -34.26 1.13 -41.52
C PRO A 186 -35.54 1.70 -40.93
N ARG A 187 -35.42 2.34 -39.76
CA ARG A 187 -36.51 3.10 -39.14
C ARG A 187 -37.00 4.21 -40.05
#